data_AF-A0A3D0CDL3-F1
#
_entry.id   AF-A0A3D0CDL3-F1
#
_cell.length_a   1.000
_cell.length_b   1.000
_cell.length_c   1.000
_cell.angle_alpha   90.00
_cell.angle_beta   90.00
_cell.angle_gamma   90.00
#
_symmetry.space_group_name_H-M   'P 1'
#
loop_
_entity.id
_entity.type
_entity.pdbx_description
1 polymer ?
#
loop_
_entity_poly.entity_id
_entity_poly.type
_entity_poly.pdbx_seq_one_letter_code
_entity_poly.pdbx_strand_id
1 'polypeptide(L)' 'MLKKESTGLIVVDIQGQLTRLVHDSDALVSKCEKLIKGVQALDLPILWLEQNPEKIG' A
#
# COMPACT_ATOMS: atom_id res chain seq x y z
N MET A 1 -10.77 -16.56 -8.45
CA MET A 1 -11.46 -15.73 -7.43
C MET A 1 -10.64 -15.80 -6.15
N LEU A 2 -10.42 -14.69 -5.47
CA LEU A 2 -9.61 -14.63 -4.23
C LEU A 2 -10.42 -15.22 -3.06
N LYS A 3 -9.73 -15.90 -2.13
CA LYS A 3 -10.33 -16.52 -0.94
C LYS A 3 -9.71 -15.94 0.32
N LYS A 4 -10.52 -15.68 1.36
CA LYS A 4 -10.06 -15.00 2.58
C LYS A 4 -8.90 -15.76 3.26
N GLU A 5 -8.93 -17.08 3.20
CA GLU A 5 -7.97 -17.96 3.88
C GLU A 5 -6.61 -18.02 3.18
N SER A 6 -6.51 -17.54 1.94
CA SER A 6 -5.31 -17.63 1.11
C SER A 6 -4.94 -16.32 0.43
N THR A 7 -5.42 -15.18 0.96
CA THR A 7 -5.21 -13.86 0.37
C THR A 7 -4.69 -12.91 1.44
N GLY A 8 -3.80 -12.02 1.05
CA GLY A 8 -3.31 -10.90 1.85
C GLY A 8 -2.89 -9.76 0.93
N LEU A 9 -2.59 -8.61 1.50
CA LEU A 9 -2.08 -7.45 0.77
C LEU A 9 -0.60 -7.25 1.10
N ILE A 10 0.23 -7.06 0.07
CA ILE A 10 1.60 -6.59 0.23
C ILE A 10 1.67 -5.18 -0.35
N VAL A 11 2.08 -4.21 0.47
CA VAL A 11 2.32 -2.82 0.08
C VAL A 11 3.83 -2.63 -0.02
N VAL A 12 4.31 -2.16 -1.17
CA VAL A 12 5.74 -2.06 -1.48
C VAL A 12 6.07 -0.64 -1.88
N ASP A 13 7.07 -0.05 -1.21
CA ASP A 13 7.71 1.22 -1.56
C ASP A 13 6.76 2.43 -1.69
N ILE A 14 5.62 2.39 -0.99
CA ILE A 14 4.73 3.55 -0.85
C ILE A 14 5.22 4.39 0.32
N GLN A 15 6.21 5.25 0.08
CA GLN A 15 6.91 6.01 1.12
C GLN A 15 7.23 7.45 0.71
N GLY A 16 7.41 8.31 1.73
CA GLY A 16 7.94 9.68 1.67
C GLY A 16 7.75 10.50 0.38
N GLN A 17 8.84 11.16 -0.03
CA GLN A 17 8.86 12.16 -1.12
C GLN A 17 8.62 11.57 -2.52
N LEU A 18 8.63 10.25 -2.68
CA LEU A 18 8.34 9.58 -3.96
C LEU A 18 6.90 9.87 -4.43
N THR A 19 5.97 9.97 -3.49
CA THR A 19 4.57 10.37 -3.78
C THR A 19 4.44 11.79 -4.34
N ARG A 20 5.48 12.63 -4.33
CA ARG A 20 5.47 13.95 -5.00
C ARG A 20 6.14 13.96 -6.37
N LEU A 21 6.95 12.96 -6.69
CA LEU A 21 7.74 12.90 -7.92
C LEU A 21 7.07 12.04 -9.02
N VAL A 22 6.13 11.18 -8.64
CA VAL A 22 5.40 10.32 -9.59
C VAL A 22 4.20 11.08 -10.16
N HIS A 23 4.08 11.14 -11.49
CA HIS A 23 2.93 11.72 -12.17
C HIS A 23 1.64 10.98 -11.75
N ASP A 24 0.58 11.71 -11.37
CA ASP A 24 -0.71 11.15 -10.91
C ASP A 24 -0.66 10.39 -9.56
N SER A 25 0.35 10.70 -8.74
CA SER A 25 0.61 10.08 -7.44
C SER A 25 -0.55 10.17 -6.45
N ASP A 26 -1.28 11.29 -6.41
CA ASP A 26 -2.41 11.47 -5.50
C ASP A 26 -3.54 10.46 -5.79
N ALA A 27 -3.80 10.18 -7.07
CA ALA A 27 -4.80 9.20 -7.48
C ALA A 27 -4.36 7.77 -7.15
N LEU A 28 -3.06 7.47 -7.30
CA LEU A 28 -2.48 6.18 -6.92
C LEU A 28 -2.57 5.97 -5.41
N VAL A 29 -2.11 6.95 -4.62
CA VAL A 29 -2.15 6.91 -3.15
C VAL A 29 -3.59 6.76 -2.66
N SER A 30 -4.54 7.51 -3.21
CA SER A 30 -5.96 7.38 -2.84
C SER A 30 -6.54 5.98 -3.15
N LYS A 31 -6.15 5.36 -4.26
CA LYS A 31 -6.58 3.99 -4.60
C LYS A 31 -5.94 2.96 -3.66
N CYS A 32 -4.65 3.11 -3.36
CA CYS A 32 -3.94 2.26 -2.40
C CYS A 32 -4.56 2.37 -1.00
N GLU A 33 -4.88 3.58 -0.54
CA GLU A 33 -5.53 3.81 0.74
C GLU A 33 -6.90 3.11 0.81
N LYS A 34 -7.71 3.21 -0.24
CA LYS A 34 -9.00 2.48 -0.33
C LYS A 34 -8.81 0.98 -0.28
N LEU A 35 -7.78 0.45 -0.95
CA LEU A 35 -7.46 -0.97 -0.96
C LEU A 35 -7.06 -1.46 0.44
N ILE A 36 -6.15 -0.73 1.11
CA ILE A 36 -5.70 -1.04 2.47
C ILE A 36 -6.90 -1.06 3.43
N LYS A 37 -7.74 -0.03 3.39
CA LYS A 37 -8.96 0.05 4.22
C LYS A 37 -9.91 -1.11 3.96
N GLY A 38 -10.10 -1.50 2.69
CA GLY A 38 -10.92 -2.65 2.33
C GLY A 38 -10.37 -3.98 2.87
N VAL A 39 -9.05 -4.19 2.77
CA VAL A 39 -8.38 -5.39 3.28
C VAL A 39 -8.42 -5.44 4.80
N GLN A 40 -8.23 -4.30 5.49
CA GLN A 40 -8.42 -4.20 6.95
C GLN A 40 -9.85 -4.52 7.38
N ALA A 41 -10.86 -3.98 6.69
CA ALA A 41 -12.26 -4.25 6.99
C ALA A 41 -12.64 -5.72 6.79
N LEU A 42 -11.93 -6.42 5.91
CA LEU A 42 -12.09 -7.86 5.68
C LEU A 42 -11.28 -8.72 6.65
N ASP A 43 -10.52 -8.11 7.56
CA ASP A 43 -9.64 -8.79 8.52
C ASP A 43 -8.65 -9.74 7.82
N LEU A 44 -7.99 -9.20 6.80
CA LEU A 44 -6.98 -9.87 6.00
C LEU A 44 -5.57 -9.38 6.36
N PRO A 45 -4.54 -10.24 6.26
CA PRO A 45 -3.17 -9.86 6.58
C PRO A 45 -2.64 -8.81 5.60
N ILE A 46 -1.92 -7.82 6.14
CA ILE A 46 -1.22 -6.78 5.38
C ILE A 46 0.26 -6.79 5.76
N LEU A 47 1.13 -6.89 4.77
CA LEU A 47 2.58 -6.72 4.92
C LEU A 47 3.00 -5.41 4.23
N TRP A 48 3.74 -4.58 4.95
CA TRP A 48 4.24 -3.31 4.44
C TRP A 48 5.77 -3.34 4.35
N LEU A 49 6.30 -2.99 3.18
CA LEU A 49 7.72 -3.03 2.87
C LEU A 49 8.17 -1.68 2.34
N GLU A 50 9.26 -1.16 2.91
CA GLU A 50 9.85 0.12 2.54
C GLU A 50 11.34 -0.05 2.23
N GLN A 51 11.75 0.48 1.09
CA GLN A 51 13.17 0.59 0.75
C GLN A 51 13.83 1.73 1.52
N ASN A 52 14.68 1.40 2.49
CA ASN A 52 15.60 2.32 3.15
C ASN A 52 14.90 3.61 3.68
N PRO A 53 13.93 3.44 4.61
CA PRO A 53 13.03 4.50 5.07
C PRO A 53 13.77 5.72 5.62
N GLU A 54 14.91 5.52 6.30
CA GLU A 54 15.72 6.61 6.86
C GLU A 54 16.22 7.63 5.82
N LYS A 55 16.34 7.24 4.53
CA LYS A 55 16.82 8.15 3.48
C LYS A 55 15.72 8.64 2.54
N ILE A 56 14.58 7.95 2.48
CA ILE A 56 13.54 8.17 1.46
C ILE A 56 12.20 8.62 2.07
N GLY A 57 12.02 8.39 3.38
CA GLY A 57 10.97 8.97 4.22
C GLY A 57 10.04 7.93 4.79
#